data_AF-A0A9P5NXJ3-F1
#
_entry.id   AF-A0A9P5NXJ3-F1
#
_cell.length_a   1.000
_cell.length_b   1.000
_cell.length_c   1.000
_cell.angle_alpha   90.00
_cell.angle_beta   90.00
_cell.angle_gamma   90.00
#
_symmetry.space_group_name_H-M   'P 1'
#
loop_
_entity.id
_entity.type
_entity.pdbx_description
1 polymer ?
#
loop_
_entity_poly.entity_id
_entity_poly.type
_entity_poly.pdbx_seq_one_letter_code
_entity_poly.pdbx_strand_id
1 'polypeptide(L)'
;MSSFKRKGKQALPSYSGTRVSPASNLSLITSTGISSLDDILGGGLPLSCSLVFAAPDIHSSYGELIEKYFVAQGLAVGHSICVVSEDPDGFMRDVMWFAKGQNTRNGNDSEEEYKSADQTQKVKIAWRYEKMKQFQTTTGDSDADSFCQVFELSSRVPEDLIEEALQIKRLHFVKVGSEDVSTAQILGKISSYIKTETSRPMRICIPGLGSAGWGDLGPQSVLHFLHSLRAILRRNAHGCASISLAPQLSTERWGGAGWMEKVGWASDGTMIVSGFSGR
;
A
#
# COMPACT_ATOMS: atom_id res chain seq x y z
N MET A 1 14.42 -48.69 0.58
CA MET A 1 13.42 -47.65 0.91
C MET A 1 14.14 -46.30 0.94
N SER A 2 14.02 -45.51 -0.13
CA SER A 2 14.67 -44.18 -0.21
C SER A 2 13.83 -43.18 0.57
N SER A 3 14.32 -42.76 1.74
CA SER A 3 13.70 -41.72 2.56
C SER A 3 14.11 -40.36 2.01
N PHE A 4 13.29 -39.81 1.11
CA PHE A 4 13.35 -38.39 0.78
C PHE A 4 12.90 -37.57 2.00
N LYS A 5 13.85 -37.22 2.87
CA LYS A 5 13.63 -36.15 3.85
C LYS A 5 13.52 -34.84 3.08
N ARG A 6 12.28 -34.32 2.91
CA ARG A 6 12.08 -32.92 2.51
C ARG A 6 12.86 -32.06 3.49
N LYS A 7 13.87 -31.32 2.99
CA LYS A 7 14.49 -30.20 3.72
C LYS A 7 13.34 -29.37 4.30
N GLY A 8 13.38 -29.12 5.61
CA GLY A 8 12.34 -28.36 6.30
C GLY A 8 12.04 -27.08 5.53
N LYS A 9 10.75 -26.80 5.27
CA LYS A 9 10.33 -25.54 4.67
C LYS A 9 10.91 -24.43 5.55
N GLN A 10 11.81 -23.59 5.02
CA GLN A 10 12.14 -22.34 5.70
C GLN A 10 10.82 -21.58 5.82
N ALA A 11 10.32 -21.48 7.06
CA ALA A 11 9.08 -20.76 7.32
C ALA A 11 9.35 -19.28 7.02
N LEU A 12 8.51 -18.69 6.17
CA LEU A 12 8.53 -17.24 5.98
C LEU A 12 8.23 -16.57 7.32
N PRO A 13 8.82 -15.39 7.59
CA PRO A 13 8.43 -14.60 8.75
C PRO A 13 6.92 -14.30 8.70
N SER A 14 6.28 -14.26 9.86
CA SER A 14 4.86 -13.89 9.95
C SER A 14 4.77 -12.46 10.41
N TYR A 15 4.13 -11.61 9.60
CA TYR A 15 3.85 -10.22 9.94
C TYR A 15 2.33 -9.99 9.93
N SER A 16 1.83 -9.21 10.88
CA SER A 16 0.46 -8.69 10.84
C SER A 16 0.20 -8.02 9.49
N GLY A 17 -1.03 -8.11 8.96
CA GLY A 17 -1.40 -7.47 7.69
C GLY A 17 -0.67 -8.03 6.45
N THR A 18 -0.09 -9.22 6.54
CA THR A 18 0.55 -9.92 5.41
C THR A 18 0.00 -11.33 5.25
N ARG A 19 0.04 -11.85 4.01
CA ARG A 19 -0.28 -13.24 3.70
C ARG A 19 0.68 -13.79 2.66
N VAL A 20 0.79 -15.11 2.56
CA VAL A 20 1.58 -15.75 1.51
C VAL A 20 0.93 -15.49 0.16
N SER A 21 1.72 -15.13 -0.85
CA SER A 21 1.23 -14.89 -2.21
C SER A 21 0.59 -16.16 -2.79
N PRO A 22 -0.62 -16.06 -3.38
CA PRO A 22 -1.23 -17.18 -4.09
C PRO A 22 -0.38 -17.69 -5.27
N ALA A 23 0.38 -16.79 -5.90
CA ALA A 23 1.24 -17.09 -7.04
C ALA A 23 2.60 -17.68 -6.64
N SER A 24 3.07 -17.42 -5.42
CA SER A 24 4.38 -17.87 -4.95
C SER A 24 4.43 -18.08 -3.43
N ASN A 25 4.75 -19.30 -3.02
CA ASN A 25 4.93 -19.66 -1.61
C ASN A 25 6.21 -19.08 -0.98
N LEU A 26 6.98 -18.28 -1.72
CA LEU A 26 8.25 -17.68 -1.29
C LEU A 26 8.13 -16.18 -1.01
N SER A 27 6.97 -15.57 -1.25
CA SER A 27 6.77 -14.14 -1.07
C SER A 27 5.54 -13.86 -0.20
N LEU A 28 5.69 -12.87 0.67
CA LEU A 28 4.58 -12.30 1.41
C LEU A 28 4.04 -11.10 0.64
N ILE A 29 2.74 -10.95 0.64
CA ILE A 29 2.04 -9.81 0.06
C ILE A 29 1.31 -9.05 1.16
N THR A 30 1.15 -7.76 0.95
CA THR A 30 0.33 -6.88 1.78
C THR A 30 -0.66 -6.12 0.91
N SER A 31 -1.80 -5.75 1.47
CA SER A 31 -2.81 -5.01 0.72
C SER A 31 -2.32 -3.62 0.34
N THR A 32 -2.71 -3.16 -0.84
CA THR A 32 -2.54 -1.77 -1.28
C THR A 32 -3.52 -0.80 -0.60
N GLY A 33 -4.50 -1.30 0.15
CA GLY A 33 -5.62 -0.51 0.66
C GLY A 33 -6.77 -0.37 -0.34
N ILE A 34 -6.62 -0.91 -1.55
CA ILE A 34 -7.61 -0.90 -2.61
C ILE A 34 -7.84 -2.35 -3.06
N SER A 35 -8.98 -2.94 -2.70
CA SER A 35 -9.27 -4.36 -3.00
C SER A 35 -9.21 -4.68 -4.50
N SER A 36 -9.73 -3.80 -5.36
CA SER A 36 -9.71 -4.02 -6.81
C SER A 36 -8.29 -3.96 -7.41
N LEU A 37 -7.41 -3.15 -6.82
CA LEU A 37 -5.99 -3.11 -7.21
C LEU A 37 -5.27 -4.36 -6.72
N ASP A 38 -5.56 -4.82 -5.51
CA ASP A 38 -5.02 -6.08 -5.00
C ASP A 38 -5.40 -7.26 -5.91
N ASP A 39 -6.63 -7.32 -6.39
CA ASP A 39 -7.08 -8.36 -7.32
C ASP A 39 -6.28 -8.33 -8.64
N ILE A 40 -6.03 -7.13 -9.19
CA ILE A 40 -5.18 -6.95 -10.40
C ILE A 40 -3.75 -7.44 -10.15
N LEU A 41 -3.21 -7.20 -8.95
CA LEU A 41 -1.86 -7.61 -8.56
C LEU A 41 -1.76 -9.10 -8.18
N GLY A 42 -2.84 -9.87 -8.26
CA GLY A 42 -2.84 -11.29 -7.86
C GLY A 42 -2.92 -11.48 -6.33
N GLY A 43 -3.53 -10.53 -5.64
CA GLY A 43 -3.89 -10.57 -4.23
C GLY A 43 -3.24 -9.50 -3.35
N GLY A 44 -2.39 -8.61 -3.89
CA GLY A 44 -1.73 -7.53 -3.15
C GLY A 44 -0.31 -7.25 -3.61
N LEU A 45 0.34 -6.26 -2.99
CA LEU A 45 1.72 -5.87 -3.29
C LEU A 45 2.71 -6.79 -2.56
N PRO A 46 3.64 -7.48 -3.27
CA PRO A 46 4.68 -8.25 -2.61
C PRO A 46 5.61 -7.38 -1.77
N LEU A 47 6.01 -7.89 -0.61
CA LEU A 47 7.17 -7.37 0.10
C LEU A 47 8.42 -7.56 -0.78
N SER A 48 9.43 -6.74 -0.56
CA SER A 48 10.64 -6.54 -1.38
C SER A 48 10.43 -5.89 -2.75
N CYS A 49 9.20 -5.50 -3.10
CA CYS A 49 8.87 -4.92 -4.41
C CYS A 49 8.44 -3.45 -4.33
N SER A 50 8.60 -2.77 -5.47
CA SER A 50 8.15 -1.39 -5.73
C SER A 50 7.13 -1.34 -6.86
N LEU A 51 6.05 -0.58 -6.65
CA LEU A 51 5.00 -0.33 -7.64
C LEU A 51 4.91 1.16 -7.94
N VAL A 52 4.99 1.51 -9.22
CA VAL A 52 4.96 2.89 -9.71
C VAL A 52 3.64 3.18 -10.43
N PHE A 53 2.97 4.26 -10.06
CA PHE A 53 1.75 4.76 -10.70
C PHE A 53 2.06 6.01 -11.51
N ALA A 54 1.75 5.97 -12.81
CA ALA A 54 1.74 7.14 -13.67
C ALA A 54 0.31 7.66 -13.78
N ALA A 55 0.07 8.88 -13.28
CA ALA A 55 -1.21 9.56 -13.36
C ALA A 55 -1.05 10.82 -14.22
N PRO A 56 -1.15 10.71 -15.56
CA PRO A 56 -0.84 11.82 -16.47
C PRO A 56 -1.86 12.95 -16.46
N ASP A 57 -3.06 12.69 -15.95
CA ASP A 57 -4.11 13.72 -15.84
C ASP A 57 -3.83 14.63 -14.64
N ILE A 58 -3.42 15.87 -14.95
CA ILE A 58 -3.06 16.91 -13.98
C ILE A 58 -4.19 17.32 -13.04
N HIS A 59 -5.45 17.13 -13.46
CA HIS A 59 -6.62 17.44 -12.64
C HIS A 59 -7.14 16.21 -11.88
N SER A 60 -6.63 15.03 -12.21
CA SER A 60 -6.93 13.82 -11.47
C SER A 60 -6.00 13.69 -10.27
N SER A 61 -6.56 13.59 -9.07
CA SER A 61 -5.80 13.29 -7.85
C SER A 61 -5.55 11.78 -7.69
N TYR A 62 -5.53 11.01 -8.79
CA TYR A 62 -5.49 9.54 -8.72
C TYR A 62 -4.20 9.00 -8.11
N GLY A 63 -3.05 9.53 -8.51
CA GLY A 63 -1.76 9.10 -7.96
C GLY A 63 -1.70 9.31 -6.44
N GLU A 64 -2.04 10.51 -5.99
CA GLU A 64 -2.06 10.85 -4.56
C GLU A 64 -3.10 10.03 -3.79
N LEU A 65 -4.27 9.78 -4.37
CA LEU A 65 -5.32 8.98 -3.74
C LEU A 65 -4.87 7.55 -3.49
N ILE A 66 -4.18 6.92 -4.46
CA ILE A 66 -3.62 5.57 -4.30
C ILE A 66 -2.59 5.54 -3.18
N GLU A 67 -1.71 6.54 -3.12
CA GLU A 67 -0.72 6.67 -2.05
C GLU A 67 -1.38 6.84 -0.67
N LYS A 68 -2.47 7.60 -0.57
CA LYS A 68 -3.24 7.75 0.68
C LYS A 68 -3.85 6.42 1.12
N TYR A 69 -4.43 5.62 0.21
CA TYR A 69 -4.92 4.28 0.53
C TYR A 69 -3.80 3.36 1.03
N PHE A 70 -2.64 3.41 0.36
CA PHE A 70 -1.48 2.60 0.72
C PHE A 70 -0.97 2.90 2.15
N VAL A 71 -0.98 4.18 2.53
CA VAL A 71 -0.62 4.65 3.87
C VAL A 71 -1.71 4.33 4.90
N ALA A 72 -2.98 4.58 4.59
CA ALA A 72 -4.11 4.26 5.47
C ALA A 72 -4.12 2.77 5.84
N GLN A 73 -3.93 1.89 4.85
CA GLN A 73 -3.81 0.46 5.06
C GLN A 73 -2.67 0.13 6.01
N GLY A 74 -1.48 0.71 5.78
CA GLY A 74 -0.32 0.53 6.64
C GLY A 74 -0.56 0.96 8.09
N LEU A 75 -1.25 2.08 8.29
CA LEU A 75 -1.57 2.58 9.61
C LEU A 75 -2.51 1.62 10.34
N ALA A 76 -3.56 1.16 9.66
CA ALA A 76 -4.57 0.26 10.21
C ALA A 76 -3.99 -1.09 10.65
N VAL A 77 -3.08 -1.67 9.86
CA VAL A 77 -2.47 -2.98 10.20
C VAL A 77 -1.21 -2.88 11.08
N GLY A 78 -0.81 -1.67 11.48
CA GLY A 78 0.34 -1.48 12.36
C GLY A 78 1.71 -1.59 11.67
N HIS A 79 1.80 -1.40 10.36
CA HIS A 79 3.08 -1.37 9.64
C HIS A 79 3.87 -0.09 9.95
N SER A 80 5.19 -0.16 9.75
CA SER A 80 6.02 1.04 9.70
C SER A 80 5.84 1.74 8.36
N ILE A 81 5.83 3.07 8.34
CA ILE A 81 5.56 3.88 7.14
C ILE A 81 6.63 4.95 7.01
N CYS A 82 7.14 5.13 5.80
CA CYS A 82 8.04 6.22 5.43
C CYS A 82 7.38 7.04 4.33
N VAL A 83 7.02 8.29 4.62
CA VAL A 83 6.42 9.21 3.65
C VAL A 83 7.50 10.15 3.14
N VAL A 84 7.68 10.19 1.82
CA VAL A 84 8.67 11.02 1.14
C VAL A 84 7.95 12.07 0.30
N SER A 85 7.78 13.27 0.83
CA SER A 85 7.02 14.35 0.19
C SER A 85 7.50 15.72 0.65
N GLU A 86 7.01 16.78 0.00
CA GLU A 86 7.34 18.17 0.36
C GLU A 86 6.70 18.53 1.71
N ASP A 87 5.41 18.23 1.84
CA ASP A 87 4.63 18.39 3.07
C ASP A 87 4.07 17.03 3.54
N PRO A 88 4.87 16.22 4.26
CA PRO A 88 4.40 14.93 4.78
C PRO A 88 3.36 15.11 5.89
N ASP A 89 3.45 16.18 6.65
CA ASP A 89 2.51 16.51 7.73
C ASP A 89 1.11 16.81 7.16
N GLY A 90 1.01 17.67 6.13
CA GLY A 90 -0.23 17.91 5.39
C GLY A 90 -0.77 16.67 4.69
N PHE A 91 0.10 15.90 4.03
CA PHE A 91 -0.28 14.66 3.37
C PHE A 91 -0.95 13.68 4.34
N MET A 92 -0.37 13.47 5.53
CA MET A 92 -0.91 12.55 6.53
C MET A 92 -2.27 13.00 7.09
N ARG A 93 -2.47 14.30 7.29
CA ARG A 93 -3.75 14.86 7.74
C ARG A 93 -4.88 14.66 6.72
N ASP A 94 -4.52 14.50 5.45
CA ASP A 94 -5.47 14.23 4.37
C ASP A 94 -5.71 12.73 4.08
N VAL A 95 -5.01 11.83 4.77
CA VAL A 95 -5.20 10.38 4.59
C VAL A 95 -6.59 9.98 5.07
N MET A 96 -7.29 9.14 4.29
CA MET A 96 -8.62 8.64 4.64
C MET A 96 -8.58 7.70 5.85
N TRP A 97 -9.72 7.56 6.53
CA TRP A 97 -9.83 6.65 7.68
C TRP A 97 -11.19 5.97 7.78
N PHE A 98 -11.40 5.20 8.84
CA PHE A 98 -12.67 4.54 9.13
C PHE A 98 -13.78 5.54 9.44
N ALA A 99 -15.02 5.13 9.18
CA ALA A 99 -16.20 5.91 9.50
C ALA A 99 -16.29 6.19 11.01
N LYS A 100 -16.72 7.39 11.38
CA LYS A 100 -16.98 7.76 12.77
C LYS A 100 -18.05 6.82 13.35
N GLY A 101 -17.65 5.99 14.32
CA GLY A 101 -18.52 5.00 14.96
C GLY A 101 -18.11 3.53 14.76
N GLN A 102 -17.17 3.22 13.87
CA GLN A 102 -16.62 1.86 13.76
C GLN A 102 -15.49 1.57 14.77
N ASN A 103 -14.93 2.62 15.40
CA ASN A 103 -13.75 2.52 16.27
C ASN A 103 -14.03 2.26 17.76
N THR A 104 -15.26 1.95 18.19
CA THR A 104 -15.54 1.65 19.60
C THR A 104 -15.45 0.16 19.90
N ARG A 105 -14.26 -0.46 19.91
CA ARG A 105 -14.02 -1.72 20.66
C ARG A 105 -12.58 -1.86 21.16
N ASN A 106 -12.28 -1.17 22.25
CA ASN A 106 -11.43 -1.70 23.32
C ASN A 106 -12.19 -1.48 24.64
N GLY A 107 -12.90 -2.51 25.08
CA GLY A 107 -13.69 -2.50 26.30
C GLY A 107 -14.58 -3.72 26.33
N ASN A 108 -14.29 -4.64 27.26
CA ASN A 108 -15.25 -5.63 27.73
C ASN A 108 -16.63 -4.98 27.87
N ASP A 109 -17.64 -5.49 27.18
CA ASP A 109 -18.86 -5.81 27.88
C ASP A 109 -19.63 -6.92 27.17
N SER A 110 -19.96 -7.89 28.01
CA SER A 110 -20.96 -8.92 27.82
C SER A 110 -22.31 -8.26 27.51
N GLU A 111 -23.07 -8.77 26.54
CA GLU A 111 -24.54 -8.75 26.50
C GLU A 111 -24.95 -9.46 25.19
N GLU A 112 -25.38 -10.72 25.27
CA GLU A 112 -26.72 -11.19 25.62
C GLU A 112 -27.57 -11.45 24.37
N GLU A 113 -28.07 -12.69 24.33
CA GLU A 113 -28.93 -13.24 23.29
C GLU A 113 -30.18 -12.37 23.07
N TYR A 114 -30.43 -11.98 21.82
CA TYR A 114 -31.80 -11.81 21.35
C TYR A 114 -32.06 -12.74 20.18
N LYS A 115 -32.66 -13.89 20.51
CA LYS A 115 -33.40 -14.75 19.59
C LYS A 115 -34.62 -13.98 19.08
N SER A 116 -34.69 -13.75 17.77
CA SER A 116 -35.95 -13.42 17.10
C SER A 116 -36.30 -14.54 16.16
N ALA A 117 -37.38 -15.23 16.50
CA ALA A 117 -38.00 -16.28 15.73
C ALA A 117 -38.65 -15.70 14.47
N ASP A 118 -38.22 -16.15 13.30
CA ASP A 118 -39.15 -16.39 12.19
C ASP A 118 -38.57 -17.44 11.23
N GLN A 119 -38.88 -18.70 11.53
CA GLN A 119 -38.66 -19.82 10.62
C GLN A 119 -40.02 -20.31 10.13
N THR A 120 -40.53 -19.76 9.03
CA THR A 120 -41.52 -20.50 8.26
C THR A 120 -41.42 -20.23 6.76
N GLN A 121 -41.13 -21.32 6.01
CA GLN A 121 -41.22 -21.48 4.54
C GLN A 121 -40.04 -21.00 3.68
N LYS A 122 -38.86 -21.61 3.82
CA LYS A 122 -37.79 -21.60 2.80
C LYS A 122 -37.89 -22.87 1.94
N VAL A 123 -38.28 -22.71 0.67
CA VAL A 123 -38.53 -23.80 -0.29
C VAL A 123 -37.25 -24.63 -0.55
N LYS A 124 -37.36 -25.96 -0.42
CA LYS A 124 -36.29 -26.99 -0.46
C LYS A 124 -35.61 -27.21 -1.83
N ILE A 125 -35.57 -26.22 -2.71
CA ILE A 125 -34.93 -26.34 -4.04
C ILE A 125 -33.58 -25.60 -4.10
N ALA A 126 -33.32 -24.68 -3.16
CA ALA A 126 -32.16 -23.79 -3.19
C ALA A 126 -30.93 -24.28 -2.40
N TRP A 127 -30.86 -25.54 -1.98
CA TRP A 127 -29.75 -26.03 -1.14
C TRP A 127 -28.40 -26.10 -1.86
N ARG A 128 -28.44 -26.18 -3.20
CA ARG A 128 -27.24 -26.29 -4.03
C ARG A 128 -26.52 -24.96 -4.29
N TYR A 129 -27.22 -23.84 -4.11
CA TYR A 129 -26.63 -22.50 -4.17
C TYR A 129 -26.28 -21.94 -2.79
N GLU A 130 -26.83 -22.49 -1.70
CA GLU A 130 -26.51 -22.09 -0.33
C GLU A 130 -25.04 -22.39 0.06
N LYS A 131 -24.40 -23.34 -0.63
CA LYS A 131 -22.97 -23.65 -0.48
C LYS A 131 -22.08 -23.01 -1.55
N MET A 132 -22.63 -22.26 -2.50
CA MET A 132 -21.80 -21.42 -3.35
C MET A 132 -21.45 -20.19 -2.53
N LYS A 133 -20.15 -19.93 -2.37
CA LYS A 133 -19.67 -18.66 -1.84
C LYS A 133 -20.36 -17.57 -2.67
N GLN A 134 -21.23 -16.78 -2.06
CA GLN A 134 -21.81 -15.61 -2.72
C GLN A 134 -20.64 -14.85 -3.33
N PHE A 135 -20.75 -14.51 -4.61
CA PHE A 135 -19.77 -13.67 -5.26
C PHE A 135 -19.77 -12.36 -4.48
N GLN A 136 -18.80 -12.21 -3.57
CA GLN A 136 -18.62 -11.00 -2.80
C GLN A 136 -18.21 -9.94 -3.82
N THR A 137 -19.18 -9.15 -4.26
CA THR A 137 -18.88 -7.80 -4.74
C THR A 137 -18.09 -7.13 -3.63
N THR A 138 -17.01 -6.45 -3.97
CA THR A 138 -15.92 -5.92 -3.14
C THR A 138 -16.30 -4.95 -2.01
N THR A 139 -17.58 -4.91 -1.63
CA THR A 139 -18.16 -4.06 -0.59
C THR A 139 -19.10 -4.90 0.26
N GLY A 140 -18.65 -5.34 1.44
CA GLY A 140 -19.54 -5.92 2.44
C GLY A 140 -18.99 -7.15 3.15
N ASP A 141 -17.94 -6.97 3.95
CA ASP A 141 -17.98 -7.27 5.38
C ASP A 141 -16.71 -6.69 6.00
N SER A 142 -16.86 -5.68 6.87
CA SER A 142 -15.76 -5.12 7.65
C SER A 142 -15.47 -6.07 8.81
N ASP A 143 -14.93 -7.24 8.50
CA ASP A 143 -14.35 -8.11 9.52
C ASP A 143 -12.99 -7.52 9.92
N ALA A 144 -12.71 -7.43 11.22
CA ALA A 144 -11.46 -6.85 11.73
C ALA A 144 -10.20 -7.60 11.24
N ASP A 145 -10.40 -8.83 10.75
CA ASP A 145 -9.37 -9.70 10.15
C ASP A 145 -9.29 -9.58 8.61
N SER A 146 -9.99 -8.59 8.02
CA SER A 146 -9.94 -8.37 6.57
C SER A 146 -8.54 -7.95 6.12
N PHE A 147 -8.00 -8.67 5.14
CA PHE A 147 -6.70 -8.41 4.54
C PHE A 147 -6.59 -6.99 3.94
N CYS A 148 -7.68 -6.48 3.36
CA CYS A 148 -7.82 -5.11 2.86
C CYS A 148 -8.90 -4.40 3.69
N GLN A 149 -8.53 -3.30 4.32
CA GLN A 149 -9.46 -2.53 5.14
C GLN A 149 -10.34 -1.65 4.24
N VAL A 150 -11.54 -1.33 4.72
CA VAL A 150 -12.49 -0.47 4.01
C VAL A 150 -12.42 0.94 4.59
N PHE A 151 -11.90 1.88 3.80
CA PHE A 151 -11.75 3.28 4.22
C PHE A 151 -12.83 4.18 3.64
N GLU A 152 -13.23 5.18 4.41
CA GLU A 152 -14.19 6.19 4.00
C GLU A 152 -13.49 7.48 3.58
N LEU A 153 -13.70 7.92 2.33
CA LEU A 153 -13.04 9.09 1.74
C LEU A 153 -13.40 10.42 2.42
N SER A 154 -14.55 10.48 3.09
CA SER A 154 -15.03 11.64 3.84
C SER A 154 -14.37 11.78 5.22
N SER A 155 -13.75 10.71 5.73
CA SER A 155 -13.13 10.64 7.04
C SER A 155 -11.61 10.86 6.94
N ARG A 156 -10.98 11.23 8.05
CA ARG A 156 -9.53 11.49 8.15
C ARG A 156 -8.91 10.75 9.32
N VAL A 157 -7.62 10.43 9.19
CA VAL A 157 -6.84 9.83 10.29
C VAL A 157 -6.87 10.79 11.49
N PRO A 158 -7.16 10.30 12.71
CA PRO A 158 -7.08 11.13 13.91
C PRO A 158 -5.65 11.65 14.16
N GLU A 159 -5.51 12.91 14.54
CA GLU A 159 -4.19 13.53 14.78
C GLU A 159 -3.41 12.80 15.87
N ASP A 160 -4.08 12.42 16.97
CA ASP A 160 -3.48 11.66 18.07
C ASP A 160 -2.81 10.35 17.59
N LEU A 161 -3.39 9.69 16.59
CA LEU A 161 -2.85 8.46 16.02
C LEU A 161 -1.58 8.74 15.19
N ILE A 162 -1.55 9.86 14.48
CA ILE A 162 -0.37 10.32 13.72
C ILE A 162 0.76 10.65 14.70
N GLU A 163 0.46 11.43 15.75
CA GLU A 163 1.42 11.80 16.80
C GLU A 163 1.98 10.58 17.53
N GLU A 164 1.12 9.64 17.94
CA GLU A 164 1.52 8.38 18.55
C GLU A 164 2.46 7.59 17.61
N ALA A 165 2.07 7.46 16.34
CA ALA A 165 2.87 6.73 15.35
C ALA A 165 4.25 7.36 15.12
N LEU A 166 4.36 8.68 15.17
CA LEU A 166 5.64 9.41 15.13
C LEU A 166 6.45 9.16 16.41
N GLN A 167 5.83 9.25 17.58
CA GLN A 167 6.48 9.07 18.88
C GLN A 167 7.09 7.66 19.03
N ILE A 168 6.35 6.63 18.63
CA ILE A 168 6.82 5.24 18.67
C ILE A 168 7.71 4.87 17.46
N LYS A 169 8.05 5.84 16.61
CA LYS A 169 8.90 5.67 15.41
C LYS A 169 8.37 4.62 14.42
N ARG A 170 7.04 4.54 14.29
CA ARG A 170 6.35 3.74 13.27
C ARG A 170 6.07 4.57 12.02
N LEU A 171 5.96 5.88 12.15
CA LEU A 171 5.85 6.83 11.03
C LEU A 171 7.16 7.63 10.90
N HIS A 172 7.66 7.75 9.69
CA HIS A 172 8.87 8.50 9.35
C HIS A 172 8.59 9.47 8.22
N PHE A 173 9.08 10.70 8.37
CA PHE A 173 8.96 11.74 7.35
C PHE A 173 10.31 12.04 6.71
N VAL A 174 10.33 12.05 5.38
CA VAL A 174 11.48 12.47 4.59
C VAL A 174 11.04 13.64 3.72
N LYS A 175 11.34 14.86 4.17
CA LYS A 175 11.02 16.07 3.43
C LYS A 175 11.89 16.19 2.17
N VAL A 176 11.26 16.47 1.03
CA VAL A 176 11.93 16.88 -0.21
C VAL A 176 11.88 18.40 -0.35
N GLY A 177 12.75 18.98 -1.18
CA GLY A 177 12.68 20.41 -1.52
C GLY A 177 13.39 21.36 -0.55
N SER A 178 14.11 20.81 0.44
CA SER A 178 15.14 21.60 1.13
C SER A 178 16.37 21.68 0.22
N GLU A 179 16.96 22.88 0.10
CA GLU A 179 18.06 23.19 -0.84
C GLU A 179 19.24 22.20 -0.76
N ASP A 180 19.43 21.54 0.39
CA ASP A 180 20.53 20.62 0.66
C ASP A 180 20.19 19.12 0.51
N VAL A 181 18.97 18.74 0.09
CA VAL A 181 18.53 17.34 0.07
C VAL A 181 18.47 16.76 -1.34
N SER A 182 19.51 16.03 -1.70
CA SER A 182 19.60 15.23 -2.92
C SER A 182 18.80 13.92 -2.85
N THR A 183 18.48 13.37 -4.01
CA THR A 183 17.85 12.04 -4.16
C THR A 183 18.68 10.92 -3.51
N ALA A 184 20.01 11.04 -3.50
CA ALA A 184 20.91 10.11 -2.83
C ALA A 184 20.76 10.16 -1.30
N GLN A 185 20.62 11.36 -0.71
CA GLN A 185 20.35 11.50 0.72
C GLN A 185 18.96 10.96 1.09
N ILE A 186 17.95 11.15 0.24
CA ILE A 186 16.61 10.57 0.41
C ILE A 186 16.71 9.03 0.45
N LEU A 187 17.38 8.42 -0.53
CA LEU A 187 17.61 6.97 -0.56
C LEU A 187 18.41 6.49 0.65
N GLY A 188 19.38 7.28 1.12
CA GLY A 188 20.14 7.01 2.35
C GLY A 188 19.25 6.97 3.59
N LYS A 189 18.35 7.95 3.75
CA LYS A 189 17.37 7.99 4.85
C LYS A 189 16.42 6.79 4.79
N ILE A 190 15.85 6.50 3.62
CA ILE A 190 15.00 5.31 3.39
C ILE A 190 15.76 4.03 3.78
N SER A 191 17.01 3.88 3.32
CA SER A 191 17.86 2.74 3.65
C SER A 191 18.16 2.63 5.15
N SER A 192 18.31 3.75 5.85
CA SER A 192 18.50 3.77 7.30
C SER A 192 17.26 3.27 8.04
N TYR A 193 16.08 3.79 7.70
CA TYR A 193 14.83 3.42 8.38
C TYR A 193 14.50 1.94 8.18
N ILE A 194 14.57 1.44 6.95
CA ILE A 194 14.23 0.04 6.64
C ILE A 194 15.19 -0.97 7.31
N LYS A 195 16.45 -0.58 7.51
CA LYS A 195 17.44 -1.41 8.23
C LYS A 195 17.27 -1.38 9.74
N THR A 196 16.80 -0.26 10.29
CA THR A 196 16.67 -0.06 11.74
C THR A 196 15.51 -0.88 12.30
N GLU A 197 14.41 -0.96 11.56
CA GLU A 197 13.20 -1.67 11.96
C GLU A 197 12.92 -2.85 11.04
N THR A 198 13.09 -4.06 11.56
CA THR A 198 12.89 -5.31 10.83
C THR A 198 11.80 -6.20 11.45
N SER A 199 11.22 -5.81 12.59
CA SER A 199 10.20 -6.61 13.28
C SER A 199 8.82 -6.55 12.61
N ARG A 200 8.59 -5.52 11.79
CA ARG A 200 7.34 -5.30 11.07
C ARG A 200 7.62 -4.82 9.64
N PRO A 201 6.66 -4.98 8.71
CA PRO A 201 6.84 -4.53 7.35
C PRO A 201 6.97 -3.00 7.28
N MET A 202 7.78 -2.53 6.34
CA MET A 202 7.93 -1.09 6.08
C MET A 202 7.30 -0.72 4.73
N ARG A 203 6.41 0.26 4.74
CA ARG A 203 5.74 0.83 3.57
C ARG A 203 6.38 2.17 3.23
N ILE A 204 7.07 2.25 2.10
CA ILE A 204 7.64 3.50 1.60
C ILE A 204 6.63 4.10 0.62
N CYS A 205 6.12 5.29 0.95
CA CYS A 205 5.14 6.02 0.17
C CYS A 205 5.82 7.26 -0.41
N ILE A 206 5.75 7.42 -1.72
CA ILE A 206 6.34 8.55 -2.44
C ILE A 206 5.28 9.19 -3.32
N PRO A 207 4.48 10.13 -2.78
CA PRO A 207 3.50 10.86 -3.57
C PRO A 207 4.19 11.87 -4.49
N GLY A 208 3.90 11.79 -5.80
CA GLY A 208 4.35 12.77 -6.79
C GLY A 208 5.87 12.88 -6.93
N LEU A 209 6.57 11.77 -7.14
CA LEU A 209 7.99 11.76 -7.51
C LEU A 209 8.22 12.69 -8.71
N GLY A 210 9.12 13.67 -8.55
CA GLY A 210 9.41 14.70 -9.55
C GLY A 210 8.40 15.84 -9.61
N SER A 211 7.58 16.02 -8.58
CA SER A 211 6.85 17.28 -8.35
C SER A 211 7.81 18.44 -8.07
N ALA A 212 7.31 19.67 -8.00
CA ALA A 212 8.12 20.87 -7.83
C ALA A 212 9.09 20.78 -6.63
N GLY A 213 8.67 20.19 -5.51
CA GLY A 213 9.51 19.97 -4.33
C GLY A 213 10.70 19.03 -4.56
N TRP A 214 10.76 18.26 -5.65
CA TRP A 214 11.95 17.45 -5.97
C TRP A 214 13.05 18.24 -6.69
N GLY A 215 12.77 19.48 -7.09
CA GLY A 215 13.65 20.27 -7.93
C GLY A 215 13.70 19.75 -9.37
N ASP A 216 14.75 20.13 -10.10
CA ASP A 216 14.93 19.73 -11.49
C ASP A 216 15.51 18.32 -11.59
N LEU A 217 14.62 17.31 -11.70
CA LEU A 217 15.01 15.94 -11.95
C LEU A 217 15.03 15.66 -13.45
N GLY A 218 16.14 15.14 -13.97
CA GLY A 218 16.17 14.57 -15.32
C GLY A 218 15.63 13.13 -15.38
N PRO A 219 15.25 12.62 -16.57
CA PRO A 219 14.78 11.24 -16.75
C PRO A 219 15.75 10.18 -16.20
N GLN A 220 17.05 10.36 -16.40
CA GLN A 220 18.07 9.44 -15.87
C GLN A 220 18.13 9.43 -14.34
N SER A 221 17.96 10.59 -13.70
CA SER A 221 17.95 10.69 -12.24
C SER A 221 16.74 9.97 -11.64
N VAL A 222 15.57 10.07 -12.29
CA VAL A 222 14.36 9.33 -11.88
C VAL A 222 14.56 7.83 -12.03
N LEU A 223 15.06 7.35 -13.17
CA LEU A 223 15.33 5.92 -13.36
C LEU A 223 16.38 5.40 -12.37
N HIS A 224 17.44 6.18 -12.11
CA HIS A 224 18.45 5.82 -11.12
C HIS A 224 17.86 5.75 -9.70
N PHE A 225 16.99 6.68 -9.34
CA PHE A 225 16.29 6.68 -8.06
C PHE A 225 15.42 5.43 -7.89
N LEU A 226 14.56 5.12 -8.88
CA LEU A 226 13.69 3.95 -8.86
C LEU A 226 14.49 2.65 -8.79
N HIS A 227 15.52 2.51 -9.63
CA HIS A 227 16.39 1.33 -9.64
C HIS A 227 17.14 1.16 -8.30
N SER A 228 17.61 2.26 -7.70
CA SER A 228 18.27 2.24 -6.40
C SER A 228 17.31 1.88 -5.27
N LEU A 229 16.07 2.39 -5.30
CA LEU A 229 15.02 2.03 -4.35
C LEU A 229 14.68 0.54 -4.45
N ARG A 230 14.52 0.01 -5.67
CA ARG A 230 14.34 -1.43 -5.91
C ARG A 230 15.49 -2.25 -5.33
N ALA A 231 16.74 -1.80 -5.48
CA ALA A 231 17.90 -2.47 -4.88
C ALA A 231 17.87 -2.44 -3.33
N ILE A 232 17.39 -1.34 -2.72
CA ILE A 232 17.18 -1.24 -1.27
C ILE A 232 16.13 -2.25 -0.81
N LEU A 233 14.97 -2.31 -1.47
CA LEU A 233 13.87 -3.22 -1.12
C LEU A 233 14.27 -4.68 -1.25
N ARG A 234 15.01 -5.07 -2.29
CA ARG A 234 15.50 -6.45 -2.46
C ARG A 234 16.46 -6.90 -1.37
N ARG A 235 17.23 -5.97 -0.80
CA ARG A 235 18.12 -6.26 0.33
C ARG A 235 17.38 -6.34 1.66
N ASN A 236 16.15 -5.85 1.72
CA ASN A 236 15.34 -5.73 2.94
C ASN A 236 13.94 -6.30 2.67
N ALA A 237 13.83 -7.62 2.77
CA ALA A 237 12.66 -8.36 2.28
C ALA A 237 11.33 -8.04 2.97
N HIS A 238 11.33 -7.27 4.06
CA HIS A 238 10.16 -6.81 4.80
C HIS A 238 9.63 -5.44 4.32
N GLY A 239 10.32 -4.74 3.43
CA GLY A 239 9.85 -3.46 2.91
C GLY A 239 9.13 -3.56 1.58
N CYS A 240 8.22 -2.66 1.29
CA CYS A 240 7.61 -2.46 -0.04
C CYS A 240 7.46 -0.96 -0.31
N ALA A 241 7.33 -0.58 -1.58
CA ALA A 241 7.13 0.82 -1.95
C ALA A 241 5.97 1.04 -2.92
N SER A 242 5.20 2.09 -2.66
CA SER A 242 4.25 2.68 -3.60
C SER A 242 4.76 4.07 -3.97
N ILE A 243 4.80 4.36 -5.26
CA ILE A 243 5.29 5.61 -5.81
C ILE A 243 4.28 6.11 -6.82
N SER A 244 3.83 7.35 -6.72
CA SER A 244 3.15 8.03 -7.83
C SER A 244 4.10 9.01 -8.49
N LEU A 245 4.13 9.05 -9.82
CA LEU A 245 4.87 10.05 -10.57
C LEU A 245 4.08 11.35 -10.62
N ALA A 246 4.77 12.49 -10.65
CA ALA A 246 4.13 13.75 -10.99
C ALA A 246 3.48 13.66 -12.40
N PRO A 247 2.36 14.36 -12.66
CA PRO A 247 1.65 14.25 -13.94
C PRO A 247 2.53 14.54 -15.16
N GLN A 248 3.44 15.50 -15.06
CA GLN A 248 4.37 15.88 -16.12
C GLN A 248 5.30 14.72 -16.48
N LEU A 249 5.81 14.01 -15.46
CA LEU A 249 6.67 12.84 -15.58
C LEU A 249 5.91 11.59 -16.00
N SER A 250 4.58 11.58 -15.95
CA SER A 250 3.76 10.43 -16.30
C SER A 250 3.53 10.30 -17.82
N THR A 251 4.23 11.09 -18.64
CA THR A 251 4.02 11.15 -20.09
C THR A 251 5.32 10.93 -20.86
N GLU A 252 5.21 10.33 -22.06
CA GLU A 252 6.35 10.18 -22.97
C GLU A 252 6.92 11.52 -23.46
N ARG A 253 6.12 12.59 -23.43
CA ARG A 253 6.57 13.94 -23.81
C ARG A 253 7.74 14.41 -22.95
N TRP A 254 7.76 14.01 -21.69
CA TRP A 254 8.82 14.36 -20.75
C TRP A 254 9.99 13.36 -20.79
N GLY A 255 9.69 12.06 -20.71
CA GLY A 255 10.71 11.01 -20.59
C GLY A 255 11.29 10.48 -21.91
N GLY A 256 10.77 10.95 -23.04
CA GLY A 256 11.07 10.47 -24.38
C GLY A 256 10.37 9.15 -24.73
N ALA A 257 10.64 8.64 -25.93
CA ALA A 257 10.01 7.42 -26.43
C ALA A 257 10.25 6.23 -25.49
N GLY A 258 9.18 5.47 -25.23
CA GLY A 258 9.22 4.29 -24.36
C GLY A 258 9.48 4.62 -22.89
N TRP A 259 9.06 5.81 -22.44
CA TRP A 259 9.34 6.27 -21.08
C TRP A 259 8.73 5.34 -20.03
N MET A 260 7.48 4.93 -20.21
CA MET A 260 6.78 4.11 -19.24
C MET A 260 7.35 2.69 -19.16
N GLU A 261 7.86 2.16 -20.26
CA GLU A 261 8.59 0.90 -20.31
C GLU A 261 9.90 0.99 -19.52
N LYS A 262 10.65 2.10 -19.68
CA LYS A 262 11.88 2.34 -18.89
C LYS A 262 11.58 2.42 -17.39
N VAL A 263 10.49 3.09 -17.00
CA VAL A 263 10.02 3.14 -15.61
C VAL A 263 9.67 1.72 -15.12
N GLY A 264 9.00 0.93 -15.95
CA GLY A 264 8.71 -0.49 -15.70
C GLY A 264 9.96 -1.34 -15.51
N TRP A 265 11.02 -1.11 -16.28
CA TRP A 265 12.30 -1.82 -16.10
C TRP A 265 13.05 -1.41 -14.83
N ALA A 266 12.91 -0.15 -14.41
CA ALA A 266 13.55 0.39 -13.21
C ALA A 266 12.82 0.03 -11.91
N SER A 267 11.56 -0.41 -11.98
CA SER A 267 10.70 -0.81 -10.85
C SER A 267 10.35 -2.31 -10.92
N ASP A 268 9.57 -2.84 -9.96
CA ASP A 268 9.06 -4.22 -10.05
C ASP A 268 7.68 -4.28 -10.71
N GLY A 269 6.95 -3.15 -10.75
CA GLY A 269 5.70 -3.00 -11.49
C GLY A 269 5.41 -1.53 -11.79
N THR A 270 4.71 -1.29 -12.89
CA THR A 270 4.24 0.05 -13.27
C THR A 270 2.82 -0.01 -13.81
N MET A 271 1.98 0.95 -13.42
CA MET A 271 0.60 1.07 -13.85
C MET A 271 0.31 2.51 -14.27
N ILE A 272 -0.49 2.67 -15.32
CA ILE A 272 -0.99 3.97 -15.77
C ILE A 272 -2.44 4.10 -15.32
N VAL A 273 -2.77 5.20 -14.65
CA VAL A 273 -4.11 5.51 -14.16
C VAL A 273 -4.54 6.83 -14.77
N SER A 274 -5.42 6.78 -15.77
CA SER A 274 -5.89 7.95 -16.50
C SER A 274 -7.42 8.08 -16.43
N GLY A 275 -7.89 9.32 -16.39
CA GLY A 275 -9.31 9.63 -16.52
C GLY A 275 -9.81 9.41 -17.94
N PHE A 276 -11.13 9.34 -18.11
CA PHE A 276 -11.75 9.14 -19.43
C PHE A 276 -11.42 10.24 -20.45
N SER A 277 -11.13 11.46 -19.97
CA SER A 277 -10.72 12.61 -20.78
C SER A 277 -9.24 12.62 -21.16
N GLY A 278 -8.41 11.76 -20.57
CA GLY A 278 -6.96 11.76 -20.71
C GLY A 278 -6.42 11.03 -21.95
N ARG A 279 -7.00 11.29 -23.13
CA ARG A 279 -6.47 10.82 -24.43
C ARG A 279 -5.88 11.96 -25.25
#